data_AF-A0A117SL62-F1
#
_entry.id   AF-A0A117SL62-F1
#
_cell.length_a   1.000
_cell.length_b   1.000
_cell.length_c   1.000
_cell.angle_alpha   90.00
_cell.angle_beta   90.00
_cell.angle_gamma   90.00
#
_symmetry.space_group_name_H-M   'P 1'
#
loop_
_entity.id
_entity.type
_entity.pdbx_description
1 polymer ?
#
loop_
_entity_poly.entity_id
_entity_poly.type
_entity_poly.pdbx_seq_one_letter_code
_entity_poly.pdbx_strand_id
1 'polypeptide(L)' 'MASTTKKVLRMTFTNASGNAVTMTIPAPKASLTAAQIEAVMDQIITKNIFLTPGGELISKRDVKIVDTTTDDLFDQPVA' A
#
# COMPACT_ATOMS: atom_id res chain seq x y z
N MET A 1 -27.83 3.89 5.78
CA MET A 1 -26.69 3.40 6.58
C MET A 1 -25.67 2.81 5.63
N ALA A 2 -24.55 3.51 5.39
CA ALA A 2 -23.50 3.03 4.49
C ALA A 2 -22.15 3.15 5.20
N SER A 3 -21.89 2.29 6.18
CA SER A 3 -20.54 2.15 6.72
C SER A 3 -19.64 1.67 5.59
N THR A 4 -18.77 2.56 5.09
CA THR A 4 -17.89 2.26 3.97
C THR A 4 -16.51 1.95 4.53
N THR A 5 -16.13 0.68 4.49
CA THR A 5 -14.78 0.24 4.87
C THR A 5 -13.89 0.26 3.63
N LYS A 6 -12.86 1.12 3.63
CA LYS A 6 -11.84 1.18 2.57
C LYS A 6 -10.50 0.73 3.15
N LYS A 7 -9.88 -0.26 2.50
CA LYS A 7 -8.50 -0.67 2.80
C LYS A 7 -7.58 -0.12 1.72
N VAL A 8 -6.41 0.35 2.13
CA VAL A 8 -5.36 0.84 1.24
C VAL A 8 -4.03 0.26 1.69
N LEU A 9 -3.30 -0.37 0.77
CA LEU A 9 -1.97 -0.90 1.05
C LEU A 9 -0.94 0.08 0.52
N ARG A 10 -0.14 0.64 1.42
CA ARG A 10 0.97 1.52 1.09
C ARG A 10 2.27 0.79 1.34
N MET A 11 3.04 0.62 0.27
CA MET A 11 4.36 0.02 0.29
C MET A 11 5.39 1.11 -0.01
N THR A 12 6.46 1.17 0.76
CA THR A 12 7.59 2.06 0.52
C THR A 12 8.84 1.21 0.34
N PHE A 13 9.54 1.47 -0.76
CA PHE A 13 10.78 0.81 -1.11
C PHE A 13 11.90 1.84 -1.18
N THR A 14 13.14 1.39 -1.07
CA THR A 14 14.33 2.19 -1.32
C THR A 14 14.97 1.72 -2.61
N ASN A 15 15.24 2.63 -3.53
CA ASN A 15 15.97 2.32 -4.76
C ASN A 15 17.49 2.44 -4.59
N ALA A 16 18.24 1.97 -5.57
CA ALA A 16 19.71 1.95 -5.58
C ALA A 16 20.32 3.35 -5.38
N SER A 17 19.63 4.39 -5.83
CA SER A 17 20.02 5.79 -5.63
C SER A 17 19.67 6.34 -4.23
N GLY A 18 19.10 5.53 -3.33
CA GLY A 18 18.70 5.93 -1.97
C GLY A 18 17.37 6.69 -1.88
N ASN A 19 16.62 6.80 -2.98
CA ASN A 19 15.31 7.45 -2.98
C ASN A 19 14.23 6.49 -2.48
N ALA A 20 13.26 7.04 -1.74
CA ALA A 20 12.09 6.32 -1.30
C ALA A 20 11.01 6.33 -2.39
N VAL A 21 10.54 5.14 -2.78
CA VAL A 21 9.51 4.93 -3.78
C VAL A 21 8.29 4.39 -3.08
N THR A 22 7.21 5.18 -3.04
CA THR A 22 5.96 4.78 -2.40
C THR A 22 4.95 4.33 -3.44
N MET A 23 4.46 3.11 -3.30
CA MET A 23 3.37 2.53 -4.09
C MET A 23 2.13 2.41 -3.22
N THR A 24 1.02 2.96 -3.70
CA THR A 24 -0.28 2.89 -3.00
C THR A 24 -1.22 2.05 -3.83
N ILE A 25 -1.69 0.94 -3.27
CA ILE A 25 -2.65 0.03 -3.89
C ILE A 25 -3.99 0.20 -3.16
N PRO A 26 -5.00 0.82 -3.80
CA PRO A 26 -6.35 0.85 -3.25
C PRO A 26 -6.97 -0.55 -3.34
N ALA A 27 -7.77 -0.92 -2.32
CA ALA A 27 -8.40 -2.24 -2.22
C ALA A 27 -7.40 -3.42 -2.29
N PRO A 28 -6.43 -3.50 -1.36
CA PRO A 28 -5.62 -4.70 -1.21
C PRO A 28 -6.52 -5.93 -0.99
N LYS A 29 -6.12 -7.06 -1.56
CA LYS A 29 -6.84 -8.33 -1.38
C LYS A 29 -6.99 -8.59 0.13
N ALA A 30 -8.21 -8.88 0.59
CA ALA A 30 -8.53 -8.97 2.02
C ALA A 30 -7.70 -10.03 2.78
N SER A 31 -7.09 -10.97 2.07
CA SER A 31 -6.24 -12.05 2.61
C SER A 31 -4.74 -11.78 2.47
N LEU A 32 -4.31 -10.54 2.22
CA LEU A 32 -2.89 -10.20 2.21
C LEU A 32 -2.35 -10.23 3.63
N THR A 33 -1.62 -11.30 3.96
CA THR A 33 -0.82 -11.40 5.18
C THR A 33 0.52 -10.69 5.00
N ALA A 34 1.15 -10.30 6.12
CA ALA A 34 2.48 -9.70 6.10
C ALA A 34 3.47 -10.53 5.26
N ALA A 35 3.45 -11.86 5.41
CA ALA A 35 4.29 -12.78 4.64
C ALA A 35 4.06 -12.70 3.11
N GLN A 36 2.81 -12.58 2.66
CA GLN A 36 2.53 -12.42 1.23
C GLN A 36 3.01 -11.07 0.72
N ILE A 37 2.85 -10.01 1.51
CA ILE A 37 3.33 -8.69 1.12
C ILE A 37 4.86 -8.70 1.05
N GLU A 38 5.53 -9.28 2.04
CA GLU A 38 6.99 -9.43 2.02
C GLU A 38 7.45 -10.26 0.83
N ALA A 39 6.78 -11.36 0.50
CA ALA A 39 7.10 -12.17 -0.68
C ALA A 39 6.93 -11.37 -1.97
N VAL A 40 5.87 -10.57 -2.08
CA VAL A 40 5.66 -9.67 -3.24
C VAL A 40 6.75 -8.60 -3.28
N MET A 41 7.14 -8.02 -2.14
CA MET A 41 8.24 -7.07 -2.05
C MET A 41 9.57 -7.68 -2.52
N ASP A 42 9.87 -8.89 -2.07
CA ASP A 42 11.05 -9.65 -2.47
C ASP A 42 11.02 -9.99 -3.96
N GLN A 43 9.86 -10.40 -4.49
CA GLN A 43 9.70 -10.65 -5.91
C GLN A 43 9.86 -9.37 -6.74
N ILE A 44 9.38 -8.23 -6.25
CA ILE A 44 9.53 -6.92 -6.91
C ILE A 44 11.01 -6.54 -7.00
N ILE A 45 11.76 -6.70 -5.90
CA ILE A 45 13.21 -6.46 -5.83
C ILE A 45 13.95 -7.46 -6.73
N THR A 46 13.67 -8.75 -6.60
CA THR A 46 14.33 -9.82 -7.36
C THR A 46 14.08 -9.70 -8.86
N LYS A 47 12.85 -9.36 -9.26
CA LYS A 47 12.50 -9.21 -10.68
C LYS A 47 12.98 -7.89 -11.27
N ASN A 48 13.35 -6.90 -10.45
CA ASN A 48 13.67 -5.54 -10.87
C ASN A 48 12.70 -4.97 -11.92
N ILE A 49 11.42 -5.35 -11.81
CA ILE A 49 10.37 -5.01 -12.79
C ILE A 49 9.93 -3.55 -12.71
N PHE A 50 10.26 -2.86 -11.61
CA PHE A 50 9.99 -1.44 -11.44
C PHE A 50 11.29 -0.66 -11.58
N LEU A 51 11.57 -0.20 -12.81
CA LEU A 51 12.59 0.81 -13.04
C LEU A 51 12.06 2.16 -12.54
N THR A 52 12.71 2.70 -11.51
CA THR A 52 12.42 4.04 -11.01
C THR A 52 13.49 5.01 -11.51
N PRO A 53 13.25 6.33 -11.48
CA PRO A 53 14.27 7.30 -11.91
C PRO A 53 15.60 7.19 -11.17
N GLY A 54 15.59 6.63 -9.95
CA GLY A 54 16.79 6.36 -9.15
C GLY A 54 17.27 4.91 -9.18
N GLY A 55 16.90 4.15 -10.21
CA GLY A 55 17.37 2.78 -10.44
C GLY A 55 16.46 1.70 -9.85
N GLU A 56 17.07 0.54 -9.62
CA GLU A 56 16.46 -0.70 -9.15
C GLU A 56 16.01 -0.59 -7.69
N LEU A 57 14.97 -1.31 -7.30
CA LEU A 57 14.52 -1.38 -5.90
C LEU A 57 15.45 -2.31 -5.13
N ILE A 58 16.24 -1.79 -4.20
CA ILE A 58 17.25 -2.57 -3.45
C ILE A 58 16.75 -3.07 -2.10
N SER A 59 15.73 -2.42 -1.52
CA SER A 59 15.26 -2.77 -0.18
C SER A 59 13.82 -2.35 0.09
N LYS A 60 13.15 -3.12 0.94
CA LYS A 60 11.83 -2.78 1.51
C LYS A 60 12.04 -1.81 2.67
N ARG A 61 11.49 -0.61 2.55
CA ARG A 61 11.64 0.45 3.58
C ARG A 61 10.53 0.36 4.62
N ASP A 62 9.29 0.25 4.16
CA ASP A 62 8.12 0.27 5.04
C ASP A 62 6.90 -0.34 4.32
N VAL A 63 6.03 -1.00 5.08
CA VAL A 63 4.75 -1.50 4.58
C VAL A 63 3.66 -1.18 5.59
N LYS A 64 2.57 -0.56 5.12
CA LYS A 64 1.45 -0.18 5.96
C LYS A 64 0.14 -0.49 5.27
N ILE A 65 -0.73 -1.21 5.97
CA ILE A 65 -2.13 -1.32 5.60
C ILE A 65 -2.88 -0.23 6.35
N VAL A 66 -3.61 0.60 5.61
CA VAL A 66 -4.46 1.64 6.16
C VAL A 66 -5.89 1.18 5.99
N ASP A 67 -6.53 0.84 7.11
CA ASP A 67 -7.95 0.57 7.21
C ASP A 67 -8.66 1.87 7.55
N THR A 68 -9.47 2.38 6.63
CA THR A 68 -10.35 3.53 6.85
C THR A 68 -11.78 3.03 7.01
N THR A 69 -12.31 3.17 8.21
CA THR A 69 -13.73 2.93 8.51
C THR A 69 -14.40 4.28 8.62
N THR A 70 -15.28 4.61 7.68
CA THR A 70 -16.15 5.78 7.78
C THR A 70 -17.49 5.33 8.31
N ASP A 71 -17.84 5.80 9.50
CA ASP A 71 -19.15 5.62 10.09
C ASP A 71 -19.91 6.95 10.01
N ASP A 72 -20.93 6.99 9.16
CA ASP A 72 -21.83 8.16 9.06
C ASP A 72 -22.78 8.16 10.26
N LEU A 73 -22.35 8.87 11.30
CA LEU A 73 -23.07 8.98 12.58
C LEU A 73 -24.15 10.07 12.60
N PHE A 74 -24.15 11.00 11.63
CA PHE A 74 -25.15 12.06 11.50
C PHE A 74 -25.45 12.34 10.03
N ASP A 75 -26.57 11.80 9.54
CA ASP A 75 -27.27 12.37 8.39
C ASP A 75 -28.22 13.45 8.96
N GLN A 76 -27.80 14.71 8.96
CA GLN A 76 -28.77 15.78 9.21
C GLN A 76 -29.71 15.77 8.01
N PRO A 77 -31.02 15.48 8.18
CA PRO A 77 -31.94 15.61 7.08
C PRO A 77 -31.93 17.09 6.70
N VAL A 78 -31.38 17.39 5.53
CA VAL A 78 -31.58 18.70 4.92
C VAL A 78 -33.09 18.81 4.70
N ALA A 79 -33.70 19.73 5.46
CA ALA A 79 -35.12 20.04 5.41
C ALA A 79 -35.52 20.60 4.04
#